data_AF-A0A1A3BN93-F1
#
_entry.id   AF-A0A1A3BN93-F1
#
_cell.length_a   1.000
_cell.length_b   1.000
_cell.length_c   1.000
_cell.angle_alpha   90.00
_cell.angle_beta   90.00
_cell.angle_gamma   90.00
#
_symmetry.space_group_name_H-M   'P 1'
#
loop_
_entity.id
_entity.type
_entity.pdbx_description
1 polymer ?
#
loop_
_entity_poly.entity_id
_entity_poly.type
_entity_poly.pdbx_seq_one_letter_code
_entity_poly.pdbx_strand_id
1 'polypeptide(L)'
;MRGLPAVSVLAAVLLRYGLVIVIGWIGLLKFAHYEAHQIAPLVAHSPFMAWLYDVFPEYTFSVLLGVMEVSAAILLAVKPIAPRISALGSLLSILLFISTITFLFTTPGVGEPAGGGFPAITLLAEFLLKDTVLLGASFWTLADAIRSGWLSSRPD
;
A
#
# COMPACT_ATOMS: atom_id res chain seq x y z
N MET A 1 -10.09 28.82 18.84
CA MET A 1 -9.29 27.71 18.25
C MET A 1 -8.52 28.23 17.02
N ARG A 2 -7.31 28.77 17.19
CA ARG A 2 -6.49 29.37 16.09
C ARG A 2 -5.11 28.70 15.89
N GLY A 3 -4.84 27.58 16.58
CA GLY A 3 -3.57 26.83 16.47
C GLY A 3 -3.61 25.60 15.55
N LEU A 4 -4.73 25.34 14.88
CA LEU A 4 -4.95 24.14 14.08
C LEU A 4 -4.26 24.07 12.70
N PRO A 5 -3.86 25.17 12.01
CA PRO A 5 -3.40 25.04 10.63
C PRO A 5 -2.03 24.36 10.48
N ALA A 6 -1.06 24.65 11.37
CA ALA A 6 0.28 24.08 11.25
C ALA A 6 0.31 22.56 11.48
N VAL A 7 -0.42 22.08 12.50
CA VAL A 7 -0.52 20.65 12.82
C VAL A 7 -1.20 19.88 11.69
N SER A 8 -2.27 20.44 11.09
CA SER A 8 -2.95 19.80 9.96
C SER A 8 -2.07 19.70 8.72
N VAL A 9 -1.28 20.74 8.42
CA VAL A 9 -0.31 20.71 7.32
C VAL A 9 0.78 19.68 7.58
N LEU A 10 1.35 19.66 8.78
CA LEU A 10 2.39 18.69 9.13
C LEU A 10 1.86 17.25 9.06
N ALA A 11 0.66 17.00 9.61
CA ALA A 11 0.01 15.69 9.55
C ALA A 11 -0.23 15.24 8.10
N ALA A 12 -0.69 16.13 7.24
CA ALA A 12 -0.89 15.85 5.81
C ALA A 12 0.42 15.47 5.09
N VAL A 13 1.50 16.21 5.36
CA VAL A 13 2.83 15.96 4.80
C VAL A 13 3.37 14.63 5.30
N LEU A 14 3.36 14.40 6.62
CA LEU A 14 3.85 13.17 7.23
C LEU A 14 3.06 11.94 6.75
N LEU A 15 1.73 12.04 6.66
CA LEU A 15 0.90 10.94 6.18
C LEU A 15 1.21 10.59 4.73
N ARG A 16 1.30 11.60 3.85
CA ARG A 16 1.59 11.39 2.43
C ARG A 16 3.00 10.85 2.21
N TYR A 17 4.02 11.50 2.77
CA TYR A 17 5.41 11.08 2.53
C TYR A 17 5.81 9.85 3.34
N GLY A 18 5.18 9.61 4.49
CA GLY A 18 5.26 8.33 5.18
C GLY A 18 4.73 7.19 4.30
N LEU A 19 3.58 7.39 3.65
CA LEU A 19 3.03 6.42 2.69
C LEU A 19 3.97 6.22 1.48
N VAL A 20 4.53 7.30 0.92
CA VAL A 20 5.52 7.24 -0.18
C VAL A 20 6.74 6.42 0.24
N ILE A 21 7.30 6.68 1.43
CA ILE A 21 8.48 5.98 1.92
C ILE A 21 8.17 4.50 2.11
N VAL A 22 7.05 4.15 2.77
CA VAL A 22 6.69 2.75 3.03
C VAL A 22 6.49 1.98 1.73
N ILE A 23 5.66 2.49 0.81
CA ILE A 23 5.39 1.81 -0.46
C ILE A 23 6.65 1.75 -1.32
N GLY A 24 7.40 2.86 -1.42
CA GLY A 24 8.61 2.92 -2.21
C GLY A 24 9.68 1.96 -1.70
N TRP A 25 9.87 1.88 -0.38
CA TRP A 25 10.86 0.98 0.22
C TRP A 25 10.49 -0.48 0.04
N ILE A 26 9.23 -0.86 0.34
CA ILE A 26 8.74 -2.23 0.15
C ILE A 26 8.82 -2.62 -1.33
N GLY A 27 8.44 -1.71 -2.24
CA GLY A 27 8.53 -1.90 -3.69
C GLY A 27 9.95 -2.13 -4.19
N LEU A 28 10.92 -1.39 -3.67
CA LEU A 28 12.33 -1.59 -4.03
C LEU A 28 12.87 -2.94 -3.53
N LEU A 29 12.39 -3.45 -2.40
CA LEU A 29 12.79 -4.77 -1.90
C LEU A 29 12.28 -5.92 -2.79
N LYS A 30 11.19 -5.73 -3.54
CA LYS A 30 10.63 -6.75 -4.45
C LYS A 30 11.55 -7.19 -5.58
N PHE A 31 12.59 -6.42 -5.88
CA PHE A 31 13.62 -6.79 -6.85
C PHE A 31 14.63 -7.81 -6.30
N ALA A 32 14.63 -8.04 -4.98
CA ALA A 32 15.47 -9.02 -4.32
C ALA A 32 14.83 -10.42 -4.33
N HIS A 33 15.66 -11.44 -4.57
CA HIS A 33 15.19 -12.85 -4.66
C HIS A 33 14.55 -13.35 -3.36
N TYR A 34 15.05 -12.91 -2.20
CA TYR A 34 14.52 -13.35 -0.92
C TYR A 34 13.10 -12.81 -0.66
N GLU A 35 12.75 -11.64 -1.21
CA GLU A 35 11.39 -11.12 -1.11
C GLU A 35 10.40 -11.89 -1.97
N ALA A 36 10.82 -12.34 -3.15
CA ALA A 36 9.97 -13.18 -4.00
C ALA A 36 9.52 -14.46 -3.26
N HIS A 37 10.43 -15.11 -2.54
CA HIS A 37 10.14 -16.30 -1.75
C HIS A 37 9.25 -16.01 -0.53
N GLN A 38 9.36 -14.81 0.09
CA GLN A 38 8.52 -14.45 1.24
C GLN A 38 7.07 -14.20 0.87
N ILE A 39 6.82 -13.60 -0.30
CA ILE A 39 5.45 -13.32 -0.76
C ILE A 39 4.78 -14.46 -1.50
N ALA A 40 5.57 -15.40 -2.04
CA ALA A 40 5.08 -16.58 -2.73
C ALA A 40 3.92 -17.30 -2.00
N PRO A 41 4.03 -17.66 -0.71
CA PRO A 41 2.94 -18.32 -0.01
C PRO A 41 1.68 -17.45 0.11
N LEU A 42 1.82 -16.13 0.30
CA LEU A 42 0.67 -15.21 0.41
C LEU A 42 -0.13 -15.17 -0.89
N VAL A 43 0.58 -15.10 -2.01
CA VAL A 43 -0.02 -15.00 -3.34
C VAL A 43 -0.60 -16.34 -3.78
N ALA A 44 0.09 -17.45 -3.50
CA ALA A 44 -0.35 -18.80 -3.86
C ALA A 44 -1.66 -19.21 -3.17
N HIS A 45 -1.92 -18.67 -1.98
CA HIS A 45 -3.18 -18.90 -1.25
C HIS A 45 -4.27 -17.86 -1.55
N SER A 46 -3.99 -16.85 -2.38
CA SER A 46 -4.95 -15.81 -2.72
C SER A 46 -5.87 -16.23 -3.87
N PRO A 47 -7.21 -16.20 -3.70
CA PRO A 47 -8.15 -16.54 -4.77
C PRO A 47 -8.09 -15.57 -5.96
N PHE A 48 -7.54 -14.36 -5.75
CA PHE A 48 -7.46 -13.34 -6.80
C PHE A 48 -6.14 -13.37 -7.58
N MET A 49 -5.09 -13.94 -7.00
CA MET A 49 -3.72 -13.83 -7.53
C MET A 49 -3.03 -15.17 -7.75
N ALA A 50 -3.48 -16.27 -7.15
CA ALA A 50 -2.80 -17.56 -7.27
C ALA A 50 -2.58 -18.01 -8.72
N TRP A 51 -3.55 -17.76 -9.61
CA TRP A 51 -3.47 -18.07 -11.03
C TRP A 51 -2.34 -17.34 -11.77
N LEU A 52 -1.84 -16.22 -11.24
CA LEU A 52 -0.73 -15.49 -11.86
C LEU A 52 0.56 -16.30 -11.83
N TYR A 53 0.71 -17.24 -10.89
CA TYR A 53 1.86 -18.16 -10.86
C TYR A 53 1.81 -19.25 -11.94
N ASP A 54 0.68 -19.47 -12.59
CA ASP A 54 0.60 -20.32 -13.79
C ASP A 54 1.12 -19.59 -15.04
N VAL A 55 1.19 -18.25 -14.99
CA VAL A 55 1.59 -17.38 -16.11
C VAL A 55 3.00 -16.81 -15.91
N PHE A 56 3.36 -16.47 -14.68
CA PHE A 56 4.62 -15.81 -14.32
C PHE A 56 5.35 -16.58 -13.22
N PRO A 57 6.68 -16.75 -13.32
CA PRO A 57 7.49 -17.22 -12.21
C PRO A 57 7.38 -16.28 -10.99
N GLU A 58 7.53 -16.82 -9.78
CA GLU A 58 7.45 -16.08 -8.51
C GLU A 58 8.31 -14.80 -8.51
N TYR A 59 9.55 -14.91 -9.00
CA TYR A 59 10.45 -13.76 -9.13
C TYR A 59 9.92 -12.69 -10.07
N THR A 60 9.37 -13.09 -11.22
CA THR A 60 8.83 -12.14 -12.21
C THR A 60 7.61 -11.43 -11.64
N PHE A 61 6.71 -12.17 -10.99
CA PHE A 61 5.56 -11.59 -10.30
C PHE A 61 6.01 -10.59 -9.22
N SER A 62 7.01 -10.94 -8.40
CA SER A 62 7.57 -10.04 -7.39
C SER A 62 8.07 -8.75 -8.03
N VAL A 63 8.87 -8.83 -9.10
CA VAL A 63 9.39 -7.65 -9.81
C VAL A 63 8.25 -6.81 -10.39
N LEU A 64 7.22 -7.42 -10.98
CA LEU A 64 6.05 -6.69 -11.48
C LEU A 64 5.32 -5.93 -10.37
N LEU A 65 5.11 -6.59 -9.22
CA LEU A 65 4.54 -5.95 -8.03
C LEU A 65 5.42 -4.77 -7.57
N GLY A 66 6.75 -4.96 -7.55
CA GLY A 66 7.72 -3.92 -7.21
C GLY A 66 7.65 -2.70 -8.13
N VAL A 67 7.50 -2.92 -9.44
CA VAL A 67 7.30 -1.83 -10.42
C VAL A 67 6.01 -1.06 -10.10
N MET A 68 4.92 -1.77 -9.77
CA MET A 68 3.65 -1.13 -9.40
C MET A 68 3.78 -0.31 -8.11
N GLU A 69 4.42 -0.87 -7.07
CA GLU A 69 4.65 -0.20 -5.79
C GLU A 69 5.54 1.04 -5.95
N VAL A 70 6.68 0.93 -6.63
CA VAL A 70 7.56 2.08 -6.89
C VAL A 70 6.86 3.15 -7.73
N SER A 71 6.07 2.75 -8.73
CA SER A 71 5.27 3.68 -9.52
C SER A 71 4.23 4.40 -8.67
N ALA A 72 3.52 3.69 -7.78
CA ALA A 72 2.56 4.28 -6.84
C ALA A 72 3.23 5.31 -5.94
N ALA A 73 4.40 4.99 -5.38
CA ALA A 73 5.18 5.89 -4.52
C ALA A 73 5.59 7.18 -5.25
N ILE A 74 6.11 7.05 -6.48
CA ILE A 74 6.46 8.21 -7.31
C ILE A 74 5.24 9.08 -7.59
N LEU A 75 4.12 8.47 -8.02
CA LEU A 75 2.88 9.20 -8.30
C LEU A 75 2.35 9.92 -7.06
N LEU A 76 2.38 9.28 -5.89
CA LEU A 76 1.98 9.88 -4.60
C LEU A 76 2.82 11.10 -4.23
N ALA A 77 4.13 11.05 -4.49
CA ALA A 77 5.10 12.11 -4.18
C ALA A 77 4.92 13.35 -5.07
N VAL A 78 4.45 13.19 -6.31
CA VAL A 78 4.34 14.27 -7.31
C VAL A 78 3.19 15.27 -7.02
N LYS A 79 2.36 15.03 -5.99
CA LYS A 79 1.21 15.89 -5.66
C LYS A 79 1.48 17.40 -5.60
N PRO A 80 2.60 17.91 -5.05
CA PRO A 80 2.84 19.35 -5.01
C PRO A 80 2.83 20.02 -6.40
N ILE A 81 3.19 19.25 -7.44
CA ILE A 81 3.32 19.74 -8.83
C ILE A 81 2.09 19.35 -9.64
N ALA A 82 1.64 18.08 -9.56
CA ALA A 82 0.52 17.58 -10.34
C ALA A 82 -0.46 16.77 -9.47
N PRO A 83 -1.39 17.44 -8.75
CA PRO A 83 -2.34 16.77 -7.87
C PRO A 83 -3.22 15.73 -8.56
N ARG A 84 -3.63 15.97 -9.82
CA ARG A 84 -4.46 15.04 -10.59
C ARG A 84 -3.73 13.73 -10.91
N ILE A 85 -2.43 13.82 -11.24
CA ILE A 85 -1.59 12.65 -11.50
C ILE A 85 -1.37 11.87 -10.20
N SER A 86 -1.20 12.57 -9.08
CA SER A 86 -1.06 11.93 -7.77
C SER A 86 -2.28 11.11 -7.36
N ALA A 87 -3.49 11.45 -7.83
CA ALA A 87 -4.68 10.64 -7.56
C ALA A 87 -4.55 9.21 -8.11
N LEU A 88 -3.85 9.00 -9.23
CA LEU A 88 -3.57 7.67 -9.77
C LEU A 88 -2.69 6.85 -8.82
N GLY A 89 -1.69 7.50 -8.21
CA GLY A 89 -0.84 6.86 -7.19
C GLY A 89 -1.64 6.42 -5.97
N SER A 90 -2.57 7.25 -5.50
CA SER A 90 -3.48 6.88 -4.40
C SER A 90 -4.42 5.73 -4.78
N LEU A 91 -4.98 5.71 -5.99
CA LEU A 91 -5.82 4.61 -6.47
C LEU A 91 -5.03 3.30 -6.56
N LEU A 92 -3.83 3.34 -7.09
CA LEU A 92 -2.96 2.17 -7.17
C LEU A 92 -2.60 1.64 -5.77
N SER A 93 -2.27 2.55 -4.84
CA SER A 93 -2.02 2.24 -3.44
C SER A 93 -3.23 1.57 -2.76
N ILE A 94 -4.45 2.06 -3.01
CA ILE A 94 -5.69 1.44 -2.52
C ILE A 94 -5.80 -0.01 -3.01
N LEU A 95 -5.58 -0.24 -4.31
CA LEU A 95 -5.66 -1.59 -4.88
C LEU A 95 -4.62 -2.53 -4.27
N LEU A 96 -3.38 -2.05 -4.08
CA LEU A 96 -2.31 -2.80 -3.44
C LEU A 96 -2.68 -3.19 -2.01
N PHE A 97 -3.12 -2.25 -1.17
CA PHE A 97 -3.46 -2.56 0.22
C PHE A 97 -4.75 -3.35 0.39
N ILE A 98 -5.75 -3.18 -0.48
CA ILE A 98 -6.91 -4.10 -0.50
C ILE A 98 -6.42 -5.51 -0.77
N SER A 99 -5.52 -5.69 -1.75
CA SER A 99 -4.96 -7.00 -2.06
C SER A 99 -4.20 -7.58 -0.87
N THR A 100 -3.34 -6.80 -0.20
CA THR A 100 -2.59 -7.31 0.96
C THR A 100 -3.49 -7.68 2.14
N ILE A 101 -4.54 -6.89 2.40
CA ILE A 101 -5.51 -7.19 3.46
C ILE A 101 -6.27 -8.49 3.16
N THR A 102 -6.52 -8.84 1.90
CA THR A 102 -7.14 -10.13 1.57
C THR A 102 -6.28 -11.32 2.00
N PHE A 103 -4.95 -11.16 2.09
CA PHE A 103 -4.04 -12.21 2.57
C PHE A 103 -4.28 -12.56 4.03
N LEU A 104 -4.79 -11.63 4.85
CA LEU A 104 -5.14 -11.89 6.25
C LEU A 104 -6.26 -12.96 6.39
N PHE A 105 -7.11 -13.08 5.37
CA PHE A 105 -8.25 -14.02 5.38
C PHE A 105 -8.02 -15.26 4.53
N THR A 106 -7.04 -15.21 3.62
CA THR A 106 -6.82 -16.27 2.62
C THR A 106 -5.56 -17.09 2.90
N THR A 107 -4.60 -16.52 3.63
CA THR A 107 -3.35 -17.22 3.98
C THR A 107 -3.55 -18.12 5.20
N PRO A 108 -3.15 -19.41 5.16
CA PRO A 108 -3.09 -20.25 6.35
C PRO A 108 -2.01 -19.76 7.33
N GLY A 109 -2.15 -20.06 8.62
CA GLY A 109 -1.14 -19.71 9.64
C GLY A 109 -1.25 -18.28 10.21
N VAL A 110 -2.42 -17.64 10.05
CA VAL A 110 -2.70 -16.32 10.64
C VAL A 110 -2.87 -16.39 12.16
N GLY A 111 -3.47 -17.47 12.68
CA GLY A 111 -3.64 -17.68 14.12
C GLY A 111 -2.38 -18.20 14.79
N GLU A 112 -2.00 -17.63 15.94
CA GLU A 112 -0.81 -17.99 16.72
C GLU A 112 -1.07 -19.25 17.56
N PRO A 113 -0.44 -20.40 17.25
CA PRO A 113 -0.67 -21.65 18.00
C PRO A 113 -0.31 -21.54 19.48
N ALA A 114 0.75 -20.80 19.83
CA ALA A 114 1.15 -20.62 21.22
C ALA A 114 0.12 -19.84 22.05
N GLY A 115 -0.70 -19.02 21.38
CA GLY A 115 -1.80 -18.26 21.97
C GLY A 115 -3.15 -19.01 21.98
N GLY A 116 -3.18 -20.28 21.57
CA GLY A 116 -4.42 -21.06 21.43
C GLY A 116 -5.14 -20.86 20.09
N GLY A 117 -4.47 -20.27 19.09
CA GLY A 117 -5.06 -19.94 17.80
C GLY A 117 -5.79 -18.59 17.81
N PHE A 118 -6.60 -18.35 16.78
CA PHE A 118 -7.34 -17.09 16.64
C PHE A 118 -8.25 -16.85 17.87
N PRO A 119 -8.26 -15.65 18.49
CA PRO A 119 -7.84 -14.35 17.94
C PRO A 119 -6.39 -13.93 18.19
N ALA A 120 -5.55 -14.76 18.84
CA ALA A 120 -4.12 -14.49 18.87
C ALA A 120 -3.56 -14.65 17.45
N ILE A 121 -2.80 -13.67 16.96
CA ILE A 121 -2.31 -13.61 15.58
C ILE A 121 -0.78 -13.71 15.52
N THR A 122 -0.27 -14.26 14.42
CA THR A 122 1.18 -14.38 14.18
C THR A 122 1.80 -13.05 13.76
N LEU A 123 3.14 -12.94 13.83
CA LEU A 123 3.89 -11.77 13.34
C LEU A 123 3.57 -11.43 11.87
N LEU A 124 3.31 -12.45 11.04
CA LEU A 124 2.88 -12.26 9.66
C LEU A 124 1.51 -11.56 9.59
N ALA A 125 0.56 -12.03 10.38
CA ALA A 125 -0.78 -11.45 10.43
C ALA A 125 -0.76 -10.03 11.02
N GLU A 126 0.09 -9.75 12.00
CA GLU A 126 0.33 -8.38 12.50
C GLU A 126 0.90 -7.46 11.41
N PHE A 127 1.85 -7.97 10.61
CA PHE A 127 2.41 -7.25 9.47
C PHE A 127 1.35 -6.93 8.40
N LEU A 128 0.39 -7.82 8.15
CA LEU A 128 -0.72 -7.56 7.24
C LEU A 128 -1.77 -6.63 7.85
N LEU A 129 -2.01 -6.72 9.16
CA LEU A 129 -3.04 -5.94 9.84
C LEU A 129 -2.75 -4.43 9.79
N LYS A 130 -1.49 -4.04 9.95
CA LYS A 130 -1.07 -2.62 9.86
C LYS A 130 -1.36 -1.98 8.51
N ASP A 131 -1.49 -2.77 7.44
CA ASP A 131 -1.83 -2.26 6.10
C ASP A 131 -3.23 -1.64 6.06
N THR A 132 -4.11 -1.95 7.02
CA THR A 132 -5.40 -1.28 7.19
C THR A 132 -5.23 0.23 7.42
N VAL A 133 -4.18 0.63 8.15
CA VAL A 133 -3.85 2.04 8.37
C VAL A 133 -3.36 2.68 7.07
N LEU A 134 -2.53 1.96 6.30
CA LEU A 134 -2.00 2.42 5.02
C LEU A 134 -3.10 2.53 3.95
N LEU A 135 -4.09 1.65 3.97
CA LEU A 135 -5.31 1.77 3.17
C LEU A 135 -6.06 3.06 3.51
N GLY A 136 -6.26 3.35 4.80
CA GLY A 136 -6.86 4.60 5.26
C GLY A 136 -6.07 5.84 4.79
N ALA A 137 -4.74 5.79 4.90
CA ALA A 137 -3.85 6.84 4.39
C ALA A 137 -3.97 7.02 2.87
N SER A 138 -4.15 5.92 2.12
CA SER A 138 -4.33 5.93 0.68
C SER A 138 -5.63 6.63 0.26
N PHE A 139 -6.75 6.33 0.94
CA PHE A 139 -8.00 7.07 0.74
C PHE A 139 -7.89 8.54 1.12
N TRP A 140 -7.18 8.85 2.22
CA TRP A 140 -6.96 10.22 2.62
C TRP A 140 -6.16 11.01 1.57
N THR A 141 -5.08 10.42 1.04
CA THR A 141 -4.24 11.06 0.01
C THR A 141 -4.99 11.23 -1.31
N LEU A 142 -5.90 10.32 -1.65
CA LEU A 142 -6.82 10.46 -2.79
C LEU A 142 -7.75 11.66 -2.61
N ALA A 143 -8.41 11.76 -1.45
CA ALA A 143 -9.29 12.89 -1.15
C ALA A 143 -8.55 14.24 -1.14
N ASP A 144 -7.31 14.27 -0.62
CA ASP A 144 -6.44 15.44 -0.68
C ASP A 144 -6.01 15.81 -2.11
N ALA A 145 -5.67 14.81 -2.94
CA ALA A 145 -5.31 15.00 -4.35
C ALA A 145 -6.48 15.57 -5.18
N ILE A 146 -7.68 15.01 -5.00
CA ILE A 146 -8.90 15.51 -5.67
C ILE A 146 -9.18 16.95 -5.24
N ARG A 147 -9.20 17.25 -3.93
CA ARG A 147 -9.44 18.62 -3.43
C ARG A 147 -8.45 19.64 -4.00
N SER A 148 -7.17 19.28 -4.04
CA SER A 148 -6.10 20.14 -4.56
C SER A 148 -6.20 20.33 -6.08
N GLY A 149 -6.53 19.28 -6.82
CA GLY A 149 -6.68 19.32 -8.28
C GLY A 149 -7.89 20.12 -8.75
N TRP A 150 -8.96 20.18 -7.96
CA TRP A 150 -10.12 21.04 -8.25
C TRP A 150 -9.79 22.53 -8.06
N LEU A 151 -9.00 22.87 -7.03
CA LEU A 151 -8.60 24.27 -6.77
C LEU A 151 -7.69 24.83 -7.88
N SER A 152 -6.83 24.01 -8.47
CA SER A 152 -5.98 24.42 -9.60
C SER A 152 -6.73 24.57 -10.94
N SER A 153 -8.04 24.31 -10.96
CA SER A 153 -8.87 24.29 -12.19
C SER A 153 -9.79 25.51 -12.32
N ARG A 154 -9.85 26.38 -11.32
CA ARG A 154 -10.68 27.58 -11.37
C ARG A 154 -9.98 28.64 -12.23
N PRO A 155 -10.57 29.09 -13.34
CA PRO A 155 -10.07 30.27 -14.03
C PRO A 155 -10.28 31.48 -13.13
N ASP A 156 -9.20 32.23 -12.93
CA ASP A 156 -9.14 33.58 -12.36
C ASP A 156 -9.92 34.61 -13.21
#